data_AF-A0A498SCR4-F1
#
_entry.id   AF-A0A498SCR4-F1
#
_cell.length_a   1.000
_cell.length_b   1.000
_cell.length_c   1.000
_cell.angle_alpha   90.00
_cell.angle_beta   90.00
_cell.angle_gamma   90.00
#
_symmetry.space_group_name_H-M   'P 1'
#
loop_
_entity.id
_entity.type
_entity.pdbx_description
1 polymer ?
#
loop_
_entity_poly.entity_id
_entity_poly.type
_entity_poly.pdbx_seq_one_letter_code
_entity_poly.pdbx_strand_id
1 'polypeptide(L)'
;MWWWLEYFERWRVDIAYRLLRCVYSHKDFEHHWYPQILIMQIDENPEWLVNCQKLIAVAEWIKDGAASNIVAGHTNDPDTGEYLGLVETAVTQLIGESCLNAHHLVVSYQNLSELNETASAVIQCSGLGILKPNTIIVDFPK
;
A
#
# COMPACT_ATOMS: atom_id res chain seq x y z
N MET A 1 -25.40 21.61 4.71
CA MET A 1 -24.96 20.22 4.91
C MET A 1 -23.58 19.98 4.28
N TRP A 2 -23.36 20.39 3.03
CA TRP A 2 -22.05 20.35 2.34
C TRP A 2 -20.90 21.06 3.08
N TRP A 3 -21.12 22.25 3.61
CA TRP A 3 -20.14 23.00 4.41
C TRP A 3 -19.62 22.26 5.64
N TRP A 4 -20.46 21.42 6.27
CA TRP A 4 -20.06 20.63 7.43
C TRP A 4 -19.19 19.45 7.02
N LEU A 5 -19.51 18.78 5.91
CA LEU A 5 -18.70 17.69 5.35
C LEU A 5 -17.30 18.18 4.97
N GLU A 6 -17.19 19.29 4.23
CA GLU A 6 -15.90 19.87 3.84
C GLU A 6 -15.07 20.32 5.06
N TYR A 7 -15.73 20.88 6.08
CA TYR A 7 -15.09 21.25 7.32
C TYR A 7 -14.53 20.03 8.07
N PHE A 8 -15.31 18.95 8.18
CA PHE A 8 -14.86 17.71 8.82
C PHE A 8 -13.71 17.04 8.06
N GLU A 9 -13.78 16.97 6.74
CA GLU A 9 -12.70 16.47 5.88
C GLU A 9 -11.40 17.25 6.13
N ARG A 10 -11.46 18.58 6.08
CA ARG A 10 -10.30 19.44 6.31
C ARG A 10 -9.73 19.28 7.71
N TRP A 11 -10.58 19.16 8.72
CA TRP A 11 -10.18 18.92 10.11
C TRP A 11 -9.45 17.58 10.28
N ARG A 12 -9.93 16.50 9.63
CA ARG A 12 -9.26 15.19 9.66
C ARG A 12 -7.86 15.26 9.05
N VAL A 13 -7.71 15.94 7.91
CA VAL A 13 -6.42 16.13 7.23
C VAL A 13 -5.46 16.94 8.12
N ASP A 14 -5.92 18.04 8.71
CA ASP A 14 -5.11 18.86 9.61
C ASP A 14 -4.62 18.08 10.84
N ILE A 15 -5.48 17.24 11.42
CA ILE A 15 -5.09 16.36 12.54
C ILE A 15 -4.06 15.33 12.10
N ALA A 16 -4.29 14.65 10.97
CA ALA A 16 -3.35 13.66 10.46
C ALA A 16 -1.96 14.29 10.23
N TYR A 17 -1.91 15.49 9.65
CA TYR A 17 -0.66 16.21 9.43
C TYR A 17 0.05 16.58 10.75
N ARG A 18 -0.69 17.06 11.76
CA ARG A 18 -0.14 17.38 13.07
C ARG A 18 0.41 16.14 13.78
N LEU A 19 -0.31 15.02 13.70
CA LEU A 19 0.13 13.75 14.29
C LEU A 19 1.40 13.25 13.60
N LEU A 20 1.46 13.27 12.27
CA LEU A 20 2.66 12.87 11.53
C LEU A 20 3.87 13.74 11.88
N ARG A 21 3.68 15.06 11.97
CA ARG A 21 4.74 15.98 12.40
C ARG A 21 5.22 15.70 13.83
N CYS A 22 4.29 15.37 14.73
CA CYS A 22 4.60 15.00 16.11
C CYS A 22 5.39 13.69 16.16
N VAL A 23 4.96 12.64 15.44
CA VAL A 23 5.70 11.37 15.34
C VAL A 23 7.11 11.62 14.79
N TYR A 24 7.24 12.48 13.79
CA TYR A 24 8.54 12.82 13.21
C TYR A 24 9.50 13.43 14.23
N SER A 25 9.02 14.33 15.08
CA SER A 25 9.87 15.00 16.07
C SER A 25 10.25 14.11 17.25
N HIS A 26 9.51 13.03 17.50
CA HIS A 26 9.75 12.12 18.63
C HIS A 26 10.51 10.86 18.26
N LYS A 27 10.41 10.41 17.00
CA LYS A 27 11.18 9.25 16.52
C LYS A 27 12.60 9.69 16.18
N ASP A 28 13.57 9.01 16.77
CA ASP A 28 14.99 9.22 16.51
C ASP A 28 15.42 8.45 15.25
N PHE A 29 15.08 9.02 14.09
CA PHE A 29 15.46 8.47 12.80
C PHE A 29 16.97 8.56 12.50
N GLU A 30 17.74 9.31 13.31
CA GLU A 30 19.20 9.42 13.14
C GLU A 30 19.92 8.20 13.72
N HIS A 31 19.43 7.65 14.83
CA HIS A 31 20.09 6.54 15.53
C HIS A 31 19.35 5.21 15.46
N HIS A 32 18.04 5.22 15.15
CA HIS A 32 17.23 4.01 15.09
C HIS A 32 16.56 3.85 13.73
N TRP A 33 16.72 2.64 13.15
CA TRP A 33 16.04 2.27 11.92
C TRP A 33 14.70 1.60 12.22
N TYR A 34 13.65 2.05 11.54
CA TYR A 34 12.31 1.49 11.64
C TYR A 34 11.87 0.97 10.26
N PRO A 35 11.48 -0.30 10.11
CA PRO A 35 11.01 -0.82 8.83
C PRO A 35 9.68 -0.16 8.42
N GLN A 36 9.67 0.45 7.25
CA GLN A 36 8.47 0.99 6.59
C GLN A 36 8.23 0.18 5.33
N ILE A 37 7.25 -0.73 5.40
CA ILE A 37 7.15 -1.88 4.51
C ILE A 37 6.19 -1.60 3.36
N LEU A 38 6.70 -1.61 2.13
CA LEU A 38 5.93 -1.71 0.89
C LEU A 38 5.77 -3.18 0.49
N ILE A 39 4.54 -3.70 0.45
CA ILE A 39 4.24 -5.08 0.00
C ILE A 39 3.88 -5.05 -1.48
N MET A 40 4.85 -5.27 -2.35
CA MET A 40 4.60 -5.29 -3.78
C MET A 40 4.23 -6.71 -4.23
N GLN A 41 2.94 -6.92 -4.48
CA GLN A 41 2.43 -8.10 -5.17
C GLN A 41 2.36 -7.81 -6.67
N ILE A 42 2.64 -8.80 -7.51
CA ILE A 42 2.41 -8.71 -8.95
C ILE A 42 1.47 -9.86 -9.31
N ASP A 43 0.38 -9.52 -9.99
CA ASP A 43 -0.70 -10.43 -10.33
C ASP A 43 -0.43 -11.11 -11.69
N GLU A 44 0.61 -11.94 -11.70
CA GLU A 44 0.97 -12.77 -12.87
C GLU A 44 0.30 -14.16 -12.83
N ASN A 45 -0.40 -14.50 -11.75
CA ASN A 45 -0.90 -15.85 -11.50
C ASN A 45 -2.33 -15.81 -10.91
N PRO A 46 -3.25 -16.70 -11.34
CA PRO A 46 -4.59 -16.83 -10.75
C PRO A 46 -4.63 -17.02 -9.23
N GLU A 47 -3.52 -17.43 -8.59
CA GLU A 47 -3.39 -17.56 -7.14
C GLU A 47 -2.92 -16.27 -6.43
N TRP A 48 -3.04 -15.10 -7.05
CA TRP A 48 -2.54 -13.83 -6.49
C TRP A 48 -3.04 -13.53 -5.08
N LEU A 49 -4.28 -13.92 -4.74
CA LEU A 49 -4.86 -13.70 -3.42
C LEU A 49 -4.09 -14.47 -2.34
N VAL A 50 -3.72 -15.72 -2.63
CA VAL A 50 -2.94 -16.57 -1.71
C VAL A 50 -1.53 -16.01 -1.54
N ASN A 51 -0.93 -15.50 -2.61
CA ASN A 51 0.40 -14.88 -2.53
C ASN A 51 0.37 -13.58 -1.73
N CYS A 52 -0.65 -12.75 -1.95
CA CYS A 52 -0.90 -11.54 -1.16
C CYS A 52 -1.05 -11.85 0.34
N GLN A 53 -1.83 -12.88 0.70
CA GLN A 53 -1.96 -13.34 2.09
C GLN A 53 -0.64 -13.77 2.72
N LYS A 54 0.21 -14.50 1.98
CA LYS A 54 1.55 -14.90 2.47
C LYS A 54 2.42 -13.67 2.74
N LEU A 55 2.44 -12.71 1.82
CA LEU A 55 3.22 -11.48 1.98
C LEU A 55 2.72 -10.63 3.15
N ILE A 56 1.40 -10.55 3.34
CA ILE A 56 0.78 -9.92 4.51
C ILE A 56 1.26 -10.58 5.80
N ALA A 57 1.21 -11.90 5.90
CA ALA A 57 1.65 -12.63 7.08
C ALA A 57 3.15 -12.40 7.38
N VAL A 58 4.01 -12.37 6.35
CA VAL A 58 5.43 -12.02 6.52
C VAL A 58 5.58 -10.59 7.01
N ALA A 59 4.82 -9.64 6.46
CA ALA A 59 4.88 -8.24 6.86
C ALA A 59 4.39 -8.02 8.30
N GLU A 60 3.44 -8.82 8.80
CA GLU A 60 3.01 -8.82 10.21
C GLU A 60 4.16 -9.17 11.15
N TRP A 61 4.95 -10.20 10.82
CA TRP A 61 6.06 -10.63 11.67
C TRP A 61 7.20 -9.60 11.74
N ILE A 62 7.35 -8.78 10.70
CA ILE A 62 8.42 -7.78 10.62
C ILE A 62 8.00 -6.47 11.29
N LYS A 63 6.70 -6.27 11.58
CA LYS A 63 6.17 -4.93 11.85
C LYS A 63 6.12 -4.49 13.30
N ASP A 64 6.38 -3.18 13.41
CA ASP A 64 5.87 -2.23 14.40
C ASP A 64 4.95 -1.18 13.70
N GLY A 65 3.92 -1.64 12.96
CA GLY A 65 2.80 -0.80 12.51
C GLY A 65 2.86 -0.04 11.15
N ALA A 66 3.75 -0.34 10.20
CA ALA A 66 4.00 0.53 9.02
C ALA A 66 3.28 0.20 7.68
N ALA A 67 2.26 0.94 7.30
CA ALA A 67 1.42 0.79 6.09
C ALA A 67 2.04 0.21 4.79
N SER A 68 1.29 -0.66 4.11
CA SER A 68 1.74 -1.54 3.02
C SER A 68 0.91 -1.43 1.74
N ASN A 69 1.47 -0.95 0.64
CA ASN A 69 0.73 -0.79 -0.62
C ASN A 69 0.75 -2.05 -1.47
N ILE A 70 -0.41 -2.65 -1.74
CA ILE A 70 -0.56 -3.84 -2.59
C ILE A 70 -0.84 -3.43 -4.03
N VAL A 71 0.12 -3.72 -4.92
CA VAL A 71 -0.05 -3.61 -6.37
C VAL A 71 -0.75 -4.87 -6.88
N ALA A 72 -1.72 -4.72 -7.77
CA ALA A 72 -2.29 -5.82 -8.53
C ALA A 72 -2.74 -5.25 -9.87
N GLY A 73 -2.09 -5.71 -10.93
CA GLY A 73 -2.39 -5.31 -12.30
C GLY A 73 -2.43 -6.55 -13.17
N HIS A 74 -3.54 -6.72 -13.88
CA HIS A 74 -3.73 -7.76 -14.88
C HIS A 74 -3.74 -7.13 -16.27
N THR A 75 -3.09 -7.77 -17.23
CA THR A 75 -3.05 -7.33 -18.62
C THR A 75 -4.31 -7.77 -19.38
N ASN A 76 -4.95 -6.81 -20.07
CA ASN A 76 -5.91 -7.02 -21.17
C ASN A 76 -7.34 -7.52 -20.84
N ASP A 77 -7.95 -7.11 -19.72
CA ASP A 77 -9.40 -7.29 -19.55
C ASP A 77 -10.18 -6.02 -19.98
N PRO A 78 -11.15 -6.09 -20.92
CA PRO A 78 -12.08 -4.97 -21.22
C PRO A 78 -12.78 -4.42 -19.97
N ASP A 79 -12.86 -5.19 -18.88
CA ASP A 79 -13.45 -4.80 -17.60
C ASP A 79 -12.40 -4.43 -16.53
N THR A 80 -11.25 -3.86 -16.93
CA THR A 80 -10.16 -3.43 -16.03
C THR A 80 -10.66 -2.66 -14.80
N GLY A 81 -11.69 -1.81 -14.94
CA GLY A 81 -12.26 -1.08 -13.80
C GLY A 81 -13.00 -1.97 -12.79
N GLU A 82 -13.78 -2.96 -13.26
CA GLU A 82 -14.48 -3.90 -12.39
C GLU A 82 -13.50 -4.85 -11.70
N TYR A 83 -12.50 -5.33 -12.44
CA TYR A 83 -11.42 -6.14 -11.88
C TYR A 83 -10.66 -5.40 -10.77
N LEU A 84 -10.23 -4.16 -11.04
CA LEU A 84 -9.53 -3.35 -10.04
C LEU A 84 -10.39 -3.14 -8.78
N GLY A 85 -11.70 -2.91 -8.94
CA GLY A 85 -12.63 -2.79 -7.80
C GLY A 85 -12.79 -4.08 -6.99
N LEU A 86 -12.81 -5.24 -7.65
CA LEU A 86 -12.82 -6.54 -6.98
C LEU A 86 -11.52 -6.77 -6.20
N VAL A 87 -10.39 -6.44 -6.80
CA VAL A 87 -9.09 -6.56 -6.13
C VAL A 87 -8.99 -5.61 -4.94
N GLU A 88 -9.41 -4.36 -5.09
CA GLU A 88 -9.45 -3.37 -4.01
C GLU A 88 -10.32 -3.85 -2.83
N THR A 89 -11.48 -4.42 -3.14
CA THR A 89 -12.39 -4.99 -2.13
C THR A 89 -11.75 -6.18 -1.40
N ALA A 90 -11.18 -7.12 -2.15
CA ALA A 90 -10.53 -8.30 -1.59
C ALA A 90 -9.32 -7.92 -0.72
N VAL A 91 -8.47 -7.01 -1.19
CA VAL A 91 -7.33 -6.49 -0.44
C VAL A 91 -7.78 -5.78 0.83
N THR A 92 -8.83 -4.95 0.76
CA THR A 92 -9.40 -4.27 1.93
C THR A 92 -9.87 -5.28 2.97
N GLN A 93 -10.53 -6.35 2.54
CA GLN A 93 -10.95 -7.42 3.44
C GLN A 93 -9.75 -8.13 4.08
N LEU A 94 -8.74 -8.51 3.29
CA LEU A 94 -7.53 -9.16 3.82
C LEU A 94 -6.81 -8.29 4.85
N ILE A 95 -6.68 -6.98 4.60
CA ILE A 95 -6.09 -6.05 5.57
C ILE A 95 -6.96 -5.98 6.83
N GLY A 96 -8.29 -5.89 6.68
CA GLY A 96 -9.22 -5.84 7.81
C GLY A 96 -9.24 -7.10 8.67
N GLU A 97 -8.93 -8.26 8.10
CA GLU A 97 -8.78 -9.54 8.81
C GLU A 97 -7.37 -9.74 9.39
N SER A 98 -6.40 -8.92 8.99
CA SER A 98 -5.01 -8.96 9.45
C SER A 98 -4.76 -8.07 10.67
N CYS A 99 -3.63 -8.26 11.34
CA CYS A 99 -3.09 -7.35 12.34
C CYS A 99 -2.36 -6.13 11.73
N LEU A 100 -2.37 -5.99 10.40
CA LEU A 100 -1.76 -4.86 9.71
C LEU A 100 -2.69 -3.66 9.64
N ASN A 101 -2.16 -2.50 10.04
CA ASN A 101 -2.74 -1.23 9.61
C ASN A 101 -2.02 -0.81 8.32
N ALA A 102 -2.72 -0.85 7.18
CA ALA A 102 -2.14 -0.63 5.86
C ALA A 102 -3.03 0.19 4.92
N HIS A 103 -2.37 1.05 4.14
CA HIS A 103 -2.96 1.70 2.97
C HIS A 103 -2.66 0.85 1.75
N HIS A 104 -3.62 0.60 0.88
CA HIS A 104 -3.41 -0.15 -0.36
C HIS A 104 -3.51 0.78 -1.57
N LEU A 105 -2.88 0.38 -2.68
CA LEU A 105 -2.90 1.10 -3.94
C LEU A 105 -2.88 0.10 -5.09
N VAL A 106 -4.04 -0.10 -5.71
CA VAL A 106 -4.16 -0.98 -6.86
C VAL A 106 -3.81 -0.21 -8.14
N VAL A 107 -2.93 -0.75 -8.97
CA VAL A 107 -2.50 -0.14 -10.24
C VAL A 107 -2.55 -1.15 -11.37
N SER A 108 -3.05 -0.74 -12.52
CA SER A 108 -3.03 -1.53 -13.75
C SER A 108 -1.85 -1.14 -14.63
N TYR A 109 -1.39 -2.09 -15.46
CA TYR A 109 -0.40 -1.88 -16.50
C TYR A 109 -0.88 -2.61 -17.76
N GLN A 110 -0.58 -2.08 -18.96
CA GLN A 110 -1.11 -2.66 -20.20
C GLN A 110 -0.25 -3.81 -20.70
N ASN A 111 1.06 -3.71 -20.55
CA ASN A 111 2.03 -4.67 -21.08
C ASN A 111 3.09 -5.04 -20.04
N LEU A 112 3.62 -6.27 -20.10
CA LEU A 112 4.74 -6.70 -19.25
C LEU A 112 5.99 -5.81 -19.40
N SER A 113 6.18 -5.16 -20.54
CA SER A 113 7.26 -4.18 -20.73
C SER A 113 7.08 -2.92 -19.86
N GLU A 114 5.84 -2.53 -19.57
CA GLU A 114 5.48 -1.37 -18.75
C GLU A 114 5.43 -1.70 -17.25
N LEU A 115 5.48 -2.99 -16.88
CA LEU A 115 5.49 -3.42 -15.48
C LEU A 115 6.65 -2.79 -14.70
N ASN A 116 7.83 -2.74 -15.30
CA ASN A 116 9.01 -2.13 -14.68
C ASN A 116 8.83 -0.62 -14.45
N GLU A 117 8.23 0.08 -15.41
CA GLU A 117 7.96 1.51 -15.30
C GLU A 117 6.91 1.79 -14.22
N THR A 118 5.84 0.99 -14.22
CA THR A 118 4.77 1.05 -13.23
C THR A 118 5.29 0.76 -11.83
N ALA A 119 6.05 -0.33 -11.65
CA ALA A 119 6.66 -0.68 -10.36
C ALA A 119 7.62 0.42 -9.88
N SER A 120 8.44 0.97 -10.77
CA SER A 120 9.32 2.11 -10.46
C SER A 120 8.54 3.34 -10.01
N ALA A 121 7.45 3.68 -10.71
CA ALA A 121 6.57 4.78 -10.33
C ALA A 121 5.93 4.53 -8.96
N VAL A 122 5.44 3.32 -8.69
CA VAL A 122 4.87 2.95 -7.38
C VAL A 122 5.91 3.12 -6.28
N ILE A 123 7.14 2.62 -6.46
CA ILE A 123 8.19 2.73 -5.43
C ILE A 123 8.50 4.20 -5.11
N GLN A 124 8.60 5.04 -6.14
CA GLN A 124 8.98 6.45 -5.98
C GLN A 124 7.84 7.32 -5.44
N CYS A 125 6.61 7.01 -5.81
CA CYS A 125 5.43 7.79 -5.47
C CYS A 125 4.67 7.25 -4.24
N SER A 126 5.06 6.08 -3.72
CA SER A 126 4.44 5.49 -2.53
C SER A 126 4.75 6.28 -1.26
N GLY A 127 3.69 6.56 -0.49
CA GLY A 127 3.78 7.20 0.82
C GLY A 127 3.99 8.71 0.77
N LEU A 128 3.72 9.37 1.89
CA LEU A 128 3.84 10.82 2.03
C LEU A 128 4.85 11.17 3.13
N GLY A 129 5.89 11.92 2.77
CA GLY A 129 6.90 12.42 3.71
C GLY A 129 7.54 11.29 4.52
N ILE A 130 7.25 11.27 5.82
CA ILE A 130 7.80 10.29 6.77
C ILE A 130 7.21 8.89 6.64
N LEU A 131 6.15 8.73 5.83
CA LEU A 131 5.49 7.44 5.57
C LEU A 131 6.01 6.79 4.28
N LYS A 132 7.06 7.35 3.67
CA LYS A 132 7.70 6.74 2.51
C LYS A 132 8.27 5.38 2.91
N PRO A 133 8.00 4.32 2.14
CA PRO A 133 8.56 3.01 2.45
C PRO A 133 10.09 3.04 2.29
N ASN A 134 10.77 2.30 3.17
CA ASN A 134 12.22 2.09 3.13
C ASN A 134 12.61 0.62 2.97
N THR A 135 11.61 -0.28 3.00
CA THR A 135 11.76 -1.73 2.85
C THR A 135 10.70 -2.20 1.86
N ILE A 136 11.11 -2.98 0.86
CA ILE A 136 10.19 -3.58 -0.10
C ILE A 136 10.18 -5.09 0.14
N ILE A 137 8.99 -5.66 0.24
CA ILE A 137 8.78 -7.10 0.25
C ILE A 137 8.07 -7.47 -1.05
N VAL A 138 8.67 -8.41 -1.77
CA VAL A 138 8.17 -8.99 -3.01
C VAL A 138 8.28 -10.50 -2.91
N ASP A 139 7.39 -11.21 -3.59
CA ASP A 139 7.54 -12.65 -3.77
C ASP A 139 8.61 -12.94 -4.84
N PHE A 140 9.30 -14.07 -4.72
CA PHE A 140 10.29 -14.48 -5.73
C PHE A 140 9.55 -15.08 -6.95
N PRO A 141 9.93 -14.71 -8.19
CA PRO A 141 9.30 -15.29 -9.38
C PRO A 141 9.53 -16.81 -9.42
N LYS A 142 8.47 -17.57 -9.71
CA LYS A 142 8.53 -19.04 -9.81
C LYS A 142 9.24 -19.51 -11.06
#